data_AF-A0A1K1LY84-F1
#
_entry.id   AF-A0A1K1LY84-F1
#
_cell.length_a   1.000
_cell.length_b   1.000
_cell.length_c   1.000
_cell.angle_alpha   90.00
_cell.angle_beta   90.00
_cell.angle_gamma   90.00
#
_symmetry.space_group_name_H-M   'P 1'
#
loop_
_entity.id
_entity.type
_entity.pdbx_description
1 polymer ?
#
loop_
_entity_poly.entity_id
_entity_poly.type
_entity_poly.pdbx_seq_one_letter_code
_entity_poly.pdbx_strand_id
1 'polypeptide(L)'
;MSIDYQEIIRQKYMKDYGWYYVGYDLLNRIGLSTMMPRYMEIASNSVDKDITDDELMIKVYVPKTHITAENRLYLIVNDTLELIDDPCVNSLNPYGIVRKFISDNNLRAETLYEIADKFYSEKVADKLKLCLKDSE
;
A
#
# COMPACT_ATOMS: atom_id res chain seq x y z
N MET A 1 -13.89 11.47 29.77
CA MET A 1 -12.56 11.06 29.26
C MET A 1 -12.82 10.43 27.91
N SER A 2 -12.53 11.13 26.80
CA SER A 2 -12.72 10.56 25.46
C SER A 2 -11.56 9.59 25.20
N ILE A 3 -11.88 8.34 24.92
CA ILE A 3 -10.88 7.38 24.44
C ILE A 3 -10.47 7.85 23.04
N ASP A 4 -9.19 8.14 22.86
CA ASP A 4 -8.63 8.45 21.55
C ASP A 4 -8.22 7.14 20.86
N TYR A 5 -9.13 6.57 20.08
CA TYR A 5 -8.89 5.33 19.35
C TYR A 5 -7.75 5.45 18.33
N GLN A 6 -7.48 6.65 17.80
CA GLN A 6 -6.38 6.85 16.85
C GLN A 6 -5.03 6.72 17.54
N GLU A 7 -4.90 7.24 18.76
CA GLU A 7 -3.69 7.09 19.55
C GLU A 7 -3.46 5.64 19.98
N ILE A 8 -4.53 4.90 20.34
CA ILE A 8 -4.44 3.47 20.63
C ILE A 8 -3.94 2.67 19.42
N ILE A 9 -4.53 2.91 18.24
CA ILE A 9 -4.09 2.29 16.98
C ILE A 9 -2.62 2.59 16.73
N ARG A 10 -2.21 3.86 16.90
CA ARG A 10 -0.84 4.29 16.64
C ARG A 10 0.17 3.55 17.52
N GLN A 11 -0.09 3.51 18.83
CA GLN A 11 0.79 2.84 19.78
C GLN A 11 0.87 1.33 19.56
N LYS A 12 -0.25 0.71 19.18
CA LYS A 12 -0.35 -0.74 19.01
C LYS A 12 0.27 -1.20 17.69
N TYR A 13 -0.01 -0.51 16.58
CA TYR A 13 0.25 -1.02 15.24
C TYR A 13 1.12 -0.12 14.34
N MET A 14 1.31 1.16 14.66
CA MET A 14 1.98 2.12 13.76
C MET A 14 3.33 2.60 14.30
N LYS A 15 4.25 1.66 14.52
CA LYS A 15 5.58 1.96 15.06
C LYS A 15 6.56 2.30 13.95
N ASP A 16 7.20 3.46 14.07
CA ASP A 16 8.24 3.96 13.16
C ASP A 16 7.84 3.82 11.67
N TYR A 17 8.70 3.21 10.85
CA TYR A 17 8.46 2.91 9.44
C TYR A 17 7.81 1.54 9.21
N GLY A 18 7.54 0.76 10.25
CA GLY A 18 7.14 -0.64 10.17
C GLY A 18 5.69 -0.89 9.76
N TRP A 19 5.05 0.07 9.09
CA TRP A 19 3.64 0.00 8.71
C TRP A 19 3.31 0.93 7.52
N TYR A 20 2.25 0.64 6.78
CA TYR A 20 1.67 1.55 5.79
C TYR A 20 0.20 1.19 5.50
N TYR A 21 -0.55 2.10 4.88
CA TYR A 21 -1.93 1.83 4.45
C TYR A 21 -1.96 0.85 3.27
N VAL A 22 -2.91 -0.09 3.28
CA VAL A 22 -3.10 -1.11 2.22
C VAL A 22 -4.56 -1.14 1.77
N GLY A 23 -4.88 -2.00 0.81
CA GLY A 23 -6.26 -2.24 0.39
C GLY A 23 -6.94 -0.99 -0.14
N TYR A 24 -8.20 -0.77 0.24
CA TYR A 24 -8.99 0.35 -0.26
C TYR A 24 -8.55 1.69 0.35
N ASP A 25 -8.00 1.68 1.57
CA ASP A 25 -7.38 2.87 2.18
C ASP A 25 -6.20 3.36 1.35
N LEU A 26 -5.36 2.43 0.90
CA LEU A 26 -4.24 2.76 0.02
C LEU A 26 -4.74 3.41 -1.26
N LEU A 27 -5.67 2.77 -1.97
CA LEU A 27 -6.24 3.29 -3.21
C LEU A 27 -6.84 4.69 -3.05
N ASN A 28 -7.55 4.95 -1.95
CA ASN A 28 -8.10 6.26 -1.67
C ASN A 28 -7.02 7.32 -1.44
N ARG A 29 -6.01 6.99 -0.63
CA ARG A 29 -4.94 7.93 -0.23
C ARG A 29 -4.03 8.34 -1.37
N ILE A 30 -3.78 7.44 -2.31
CA ILE A 30 -2.98 7.74 -3.52
C ILE A 30 -3.82 8.35 -4.64
N GLY A 31 -5.14 8.49 -4.46
CA GLY A 31 -6.03 9.13 -5.43
C GLY A 31 -6.53 8.21 -6.56
N LEU A 32 -6.42 6.89 -6.40
CA LEU A 32 -6.97 5.91 -7.35
C LEU A 32 -8.46 5.64 -7.15
N SER A 33 -9.00 5.91 -5.96
CA SER A 33 -10.42 5.74 -5.65
C SER A 33 -10.98 6.90 -4.81
N THR A 34 -12.24 7.24 -5.02
CA THR A 34 -12.99 8.16 -4.16
C THR A 34 -13.76 7.43 -3.05
N MET A 35 -13.75 6.10 -3.02
CA MET A 35 -14.44 5.32 -2.00
C MET A 35 -13.74 5.45 -0.65
N MET A 36 -14.52 5.73 0.40
CA MET A 36 -14.03 5.74 1.77
C MET A 36 -14.20 4.35 2.38
N PRO A 37 -13.11 3.68 2.78
CA PRO A 37 -13.21 2.38 3.41
C PRO A 37 -13.87 2.47 4.79
N ARG A 38 -14.62 1.42 5.15
CA ARG A 38 -15.28 1.33 6.46
C ARG A 38 -14.28 1.09 7.58
N TYR A 39 -13.24 0.32 7.30
CA TYR A 39 -12.16 0.00 8.23
C TYR A 39 -10.92 0.75 7.78
N MET A 40 -10.11 1.19 8.75
CA MET A 40 -8.73 1.52 8.45
C MET A 40 -7.99 0.24 8.04
N GLU A 41 -7.31 0.21 6.91
CA GLU A 41 -6.56 -0.96 6.43
C GLU A 41 -5.06 -0.67 6.39
N ILE A 42 -4.26 -1.42 7.16
CA ILE A 42 -2.80 -1.25 7.21
C ILE A 42 -2.08 -2.60 7.14
N ALA A 43 -0.88 -2.61 6.56
CA ALA A 43 0.11 -3.65 6.82
C ALA A 43 1.03 -3.20 7.96
N SER A 44 1.40 -4.10 8.87
CA SER A 44 2.30 -3.77 9.97
C SER A 44 3.17 -4.93 10.44
N ASN A 45 4.44 -4.65 10.74
CA ASN A 45 5.37 -5.58 11.38
C ASN A 45 4.96 -5.98 12.81
N SER A 46 3.98 -5.30 13.42
CA SER A 46 3.58 -5.56 14.81
C SER A 46 2.70 -6.80 15.00
N VAL A 47 2.31 -7.47 13.91
CA VAL A 47 1.42 -8.63 13.94
C VAL A 47 2.07 -9.81 13.22
N ASP A 48 1.79 -11.02 13.69
CA ASP A 48 2.23 -12.29 13.11
C ASP A 48 1.11 -13.02 12.35
N LYS A 49 -0.12 -12.50 12.44
CA LYS A 49 -1.31 -12.93 11.71
C LYS A 49 -2.21 -11.74 11.43
N ASP A 50 -3.07 -11.86 10.43
CA ASP A 50 -4.05 -10.83 10.12
C ASP A 50 -5.04 -10.65 11.28
N ILE A 51 -5.36 -9.40 11.59
CA ILE A 51 -6.24 -9.00 12.68
C ILE A 51 -7.33 -8.09 12.14
N THR A 52 -8.56 -8.33 12.57
CA THR A 52 -9.66 -7.36 12.48
C THR A 52 -10.06 -6.98 13.89
N ASP A 53 -10.07 -5.69 14.18
CA ASP A 53 -10.46 -5.11 15.46
C ASP A 53 -11.66 -4.18 15.21
N ASP A 54 -12.87 -4.71 15.42
CA ASP A 54 -14.12 -4.02 15.12
C ASP A 54 -14.39 -2.85 16.08
N GLU A 55 -13.84 -2.87 17.29
CA GLU A 55 -13.96 -1.76 18.25
C GLU A 55 -13.13 -0.56 17.79
N LEU A 56 -11.92 -0.83 17.28
CA LEU A 56 -11.03 0.18 16.71
C LEU A 56 -11.30 0.47 15.23
N MET A 57 -12.22 -0.27 14.59
CA MET A 57 -12.55 -0.18 13.16
C MET A 57 -11.30 -0.28 12.28
N ILE A 58 -10.40 -1.22 12.57
CA ILE A 58 -9.13 -1.43 11.84
C ILE A 58 -8.93 -2.88 11.43
N LYS A 59 -8.33 -3.07 10.26
CA LYS A 59 -7.75 -4.33 9.78
C LYS A 59 -6.25 -4.16 9.65
N VAL A 60 -5.51 -5.08 10.26
CA VAL A 60 -4.04 -5.10 10.26
C VAL A 60 -3.59 -6.39 9.59
N TYR A 61 -2.86 -6.25 8.50
CA TYR A 61 -2.35 -7.35 7.69
C TYR A 61 -0.88 -7.62 8.00
N VAL A 62 -0.50 -8.90 7.97
CA VAL A 62 0.92 -9.27 7.96
C VAL A 62 1.52 -8.80 6.63
N PRO A 63 2.62 -8.03 6.64
CA PRO A 63 3.23 -7.57 5.41
C PRO A 63 3.89 -8.73 4.65
N LYS A 64 3.97 -8.62 3.31
CA LYS A 64 4.59 -9.65 2.47
C LYS A 64 6.07 -9.86 2.79
N THR A 65 6.72 -8.84 3.35
CA THR A 65 8.07 -8.89 3.89
C THR A 65 8.21 -7.87 5.02
N HIS A 66 9.26 -7.99 5.83
CA HIS A 66 9.51 -7.05 6.92
C HIS A 66 9.65 -5.62 6.38
N ILE A 67 8.80 -4.70 6.86
CA ILE A 67 8.76 -3.32 6.40
C ILE A 67 9.93 -2.55 7.03
N THR A 68 10.70 -1.86 6.21
CA THR A 68 11.80 -0.98 6.62
C THR A 68 11.63 0.40 6.01
N ALA A 69 12.41 1.38 6.46
CA ALA A 69 12.41 2.72 5.87
C ALA A 69 12.76 2.69 4.37
N GLU A 70 13.63 1.76 3.98
CA GLU A 70 14.15 1.62 2.62
C GLU A 70 13.16 0.95 1.66
N ASN A 71 12.39 -0.05 2.12
CA ASN A 71 11.52 -0.84 1.24
C ASN A 71 10.05 -0.38 1.24
N ARG A 72 9.62 0.41 2.23
CA ARG A 72 8.20 0.76 2.44
C ARG A 72 7.52 1.34 1.21
N LEU A 73 8.16 2.31 0.55
CA LEU A 73 7.59 2.96 -0.63
C LEU A 73 7.51 2.02 -1.83
N TYR A 74 8.45 1.07 -1.94
CA TYR A 74 8.43 0.06 -3.00
C TYR A 74 7.29 -0.96 -2.78
N LEU A 75 7.01 -1.33 -1.53
CA LEU A 75 5.87 -2.19 -1.19
C LEU A 75 4.55 -1.50 -1.50
N ILE A 76 4.43 -0.20 -1.16
CA ILE A 76 3.25 0.62 -1.50
C ILE A 76 2.96 0.60 -3.00
N VAL A 77 3.99 0.77 -3.85
CA VAL A 77 3.82 0.74 -5.31
C VAL A 77 3.37 -0.64 -5.79
N ASN A 78 3.97 -1.72 -5.30
CA ASN A 78 3.61 -3.07 -5.73
C ASN A 78 2.22 -3.50 -5.24
N ASP A 79 1.84 -3.18 -4.00
CA ASP A 79 0.47 -3.40 -3.50
C ASP A 79 -0.56 -2.60 -4.31
N THR A 80 -0.21 -1.36 -4.70
CA THR A 80 -1.06 -0.55 -5.57
C THR A 80 -1.27 -1.21 -6.93
N LEU A 81 -0.20 -1.71 -7.56
CA LEU A 81 -0.27 -2.36 -8.86
C LEU A 81 -1.04 -3.69 -8.80
N GLU A 82 -0.95 -4.41 -7.68
CA GLU A 82 -1.76 -5.62 -7.47
C GLU A 82 -3.27 -5.30 -7.55
N LEU A 83 -3.68 -4.14 -7.02
CA LEU A 83 -5.07 -3.67 -6.97
C LEU A 83 -5.48 -2.74 -8.13
N ILE A 84 -4.60 -2.44 -9.09
CA ILE A 84 -4.87 -1.35 -10.06
C ILE A 84 -6.04 -1.62 -11.03
N ASP A 85 -6.41 -2.89 -11.20
CA ASP A 85 -7.58 -3.30 -12.02
C ASP A 85 -8.81 -3.59 -11.16
N ASP A 86 -8.76 -3.29 -9.86
CA ASP A 86 -9.90 -3.47 -8.97
C ASP A 86 -11.06 -2.56 -9.42
N PRO A 87 -12.32 -3.04 -9.41
CA PRO A 87 -13.48 -2.24 -9.79
C PRO A 87 -13.67 -0.93 -9.00
N CYS A 88 -13.05 -0.81 -7.81
CA CYS A 88 -13.08 0.40 -7.00
C CYS A 88 -12.13 1.50 -7.51
N VAL A 89 -11.20 1.18 -8.41
CA VAL A 89 -10.33 2.16 -9.07
C VAL A 89 -11.15 2.94 -10.09
N ASN A 90 -11.30 4.25 -9.89
CA ASN A 90 -12.14 5.12 -10.71
C ASN A 90 -11.42 6.37 -11.25
N SER A 91 -10.10 6.44 -11.06
CA SER A 91 -9.27 7.50 -11.64
C SER A 91 -9.16 7.37 -13.16
N LEU A 92 -9.07 8.51 -13.86
CA LEU A 92 -8.99 8.55 -15.33
C LEU A 92 -7.66 8.02 -15.88
N ASN A 93 -6.58 8.08 -15.10
CA ASN A 93 -5.26 7.61 -15.50
C ASN A 93 -4.55 6.92 -14.32
N PRO A 94 -4.95 5.68 -13.96
CA PRO A 94 -4.40 4.99 -12.80
C PRO A 94 -2.88 4.81 -12.86
N TYR A 95 -2.37 4.35 -14.01
CA TYR A 95 -0.93 4.15 -14.21
C TYR A 95 -0.15 5.46 -14.17
N GLY A 96 -0.73 6.57 -14.66
CA GLY A 96 -0.12 7.90 -14.55
C GLY A 96 0.03 8.39 -13.12
N ILE A 97 -0.94 8.10 -12.24
CA ILE A 97 -0.87 8.41 -10.81
C ILE A 97 0.25 7.62 -10.15
N VAL A 98 0.34 6.32 -10.43
CA VAL A 98 1.41 5.46 -9.88
C VAL A 98 2.79 5.88 -10.40
N ARG A 99 2.92 6.18 -11.70
CA ARG A 99 4.16 6.74 -12.28
C ARG A 99 4.60 8.01 -11.58
N LYS A 100 3.66 8.94 -11.38
CA LYS A 100 3.94 10.20 -10.68
C LYS A 100 4.44 9.93 -9.26
N PHE A 101 3.81 9.01 -8.54
CA PHE A 101 4.25 8.61 -7.20
C PHE A 101 5.68 8.03 -7.21
N ILE A 102 5.99 7.16 -8.17
CA ILE A 102 7.34 6.60 -8.36
C ILE A 102 8.36 7.72 -8.59
N SER A 103 8.05 8.65 -9.50
CA SER A 103 8.93 9.77 -9.86
C SER A 103 9.14 10.75 -8.71
N ASP A 104 8.05 11.19 -8.05
CA ASP A 104 8.10 12.14 -6.93
C ASP A 104 8.93 11.61 -5.75
N ASN A 105 9.03 10.28 -5.61
CA ASN A 105 9.79 9.62 -4.54
C ASN A 105 11.16 9.06 -4.99
N ASN A 106 11.58 9.31 -6.24
CA ASN A 106 12.85 8.82 -6.81
C ASN A 106 13.05 7.30 -6.64
N LEU A 107 11.99 6.51 -6.83
CA LEU A 107 12.07 5.06 -6.67
C LEU A 107 12.74 4.42 -7.90
N ARG A 108 13.66 3.49 -7.64
CA ARG A 108 14.40 2.79 -8.70
C ARG A 108 13.56 1.67 -9.30
N ALA A 109 13.49 1.62 -10.63
CA ALA A 109 12.75 0.60 -11.35
C ALA A 109 13.26 -0.81 -11.03
N GLU A 110 14.59 -0.99 -10.96
CA GLU A 110 15.21 -2.29 -10.69
C GLU A 110 14.74 -2.85 -9.33
N THR A 111 14.72 -2.02 -8.29
CA THR A 111 14.26 -2.43 -6.96
C THR A 111 12.76 -2.70 -6.91
N LEU A 112 11.95 -1.99 -7.69
CA LEU A 112 10.53 -2.31 -7.84
C LEU A 112 10.33 -3.71 -8.44
N TYR A 113 11.08 -4.05 -9.49
CA TYR A 113 11.02 -5.37 -10.10
C TYR A 113 11.54 -6.48 -9.19
N GLU A 114 12.66 -6.26 -8.48
CA GLU A 114 13.20 -7.23 -7.51
C GLU A 114 12.19 -7.58 -6.41
N ILE A 115 11.48 -6.57 -5.90
CA ILE A 115 10.44 -6.77 -4.89
C ILE A 115 9.21 -7.47 -5.47
N ALA A 116 8.78 -7.08 -6.69
CA ALA A 116 7.67 -7.71 -7.38
C ALA A 116 7.92 -9.20 -7.60
N ASP A 117 9.07 -9.56 -8.15
CA ASP A 117 9.46 -10.94 -8.46
C ASP A 117 9.52 -11.81 -7.20
N LYS A 118 10.00 -11.25 -6.09
CA LYS A 118 10.19 -12.01 -4.85
C LYS A 118 8.91 -12.21 -4.04
N PHE A 119 8.00 -11.24 -4.05
CA PHE A 119 6.88 -11.20 -3.09
C PHE A 119 5.50 -11.08 -3.72
N TYR A 120 5.40 -10.88 -5.03
CA TYR A 120 4.14 -10.66 -5.73
C TYR A 120 3.95 -11.66 -6.88
N SER A 121 2.74 -11.67 -7.44
CA SER A 121 2.48 -12.45 -8.65
C SER A 121 3.13 -11.82 -9.88
N GLU A 122 3.39 -12.64 -10.91
CA GLU A 122 3.93 -12.20 -12.21
C GLU A 122 3.13 -11.03 -12.83
N LYS A 123 1.81 -10.99 -12.58
CA LYS A 123 0.93 -9.90 -13.02
C LYS A 123 1.38 -8.52 -12.52
N VAL A 124 1.95 -8.44 -11.32
CA VAL A 124 2.43 -7.16 -10.77
C VAL A 124 3.64 -6.66 -11.55
N ALA A 125 4.55 -7.56 -11.95
CA ALA A 125 5.69 -7.21 -12.79
C ALA A 125 5.25 -6.76 -14.20
N ASP A 126 4.25 -7.43 -14.80
CA ASP A 126 3.67 -7.02 -16.09
C ASP A 126 3.04 -5.62 -16.01
N LYS A 127 2.30 -5.34 -14.95
CA LYS A 127 1.69 -4.03 -14.71
C LYS A 127 2.73 -2.96 -14.43
N LEU A 128 3.80 -3.28 -13.71
CA LEU A 128 4.92 -2.38 -13.49
C LEU A 128 5.58 -2.01 -14.82
N LYS A 129 5.74 -2.98 -15.73
CA LYS A 129 6.25 -2.74 -17.09
C LYS A 129 5.35 -1.81 -17.89
N LEU A 130 4.03 -2.01 -17.84
CA LEU A 130 3.05 -1.09 -18.45
C LEU A 130 3.13 0.30 -17.81
N CYS A 131 3.24 0.36 -16.49
CA CYS A 131 3.37 1.60 -15.74
C CYS A 131 4.59 2.39 -16.20
N LEU A 132 5.77 1.77 -16.34
CA LEU A 132 7.01 2.48 -16.64
C LEU A 132 7.20 2.84 -18.13
N LYS A 133 6.51 2.16 -19.05
CA LYS A 133 6.65 2.35 -20.51
C LYS A 133 6.31 3.76 -21.03
N ASP A 134 5.41 4.49 -20.38
CA ASP A 134 5.00 5.83 -20.85
C ASP A 134 5.90 6.97 -20.31
N SER A 135 7.13 6.64 -19.87
CA SER A 135 8.09 7.59 -19.28
C SER A 135 9.24 7.96 -20.22
N GLU A 136 9.26 7.37 -21.43
CA GLU A 136 10.16 7.66 -22.54
C GLU A 136 9.48 8.56 -23.59
#